data_AF-A0A968C5J8-F1
#
_entry.id   AF-A0A968C5J8-F1
#
_cell.length_a   1.000
_cell.length_b   1.000
_cell.length_c   1.000
_cell.angle_alpha   90.00
_cell.angle_beta   90.00
_cell.angle_gamma   90.00
#
_symmetry.space_group_name_H-M   'P 1'
#
loop_
_entity.id
_entity.type
_entity.pdbx_description
1 polymer ?
#
loop_
_entity_poly.entity_id
_entity_poly.type
_entity_poly.pdbx_seq_one_letter_code
_entity_poly.pdbx_strand_id
1 'polypeptide(L)' 'MPRRREVPKRPIQPDPKYKDRMVGRFTNVIMKDGKKSTAERIVYGAFEVIESKTRNDPLAMFRRALENVRPRV' A
#
# COMPACT_ATOMS: atom_id res chain seq x y z
N MET A 1 -21.71 -1.03 12.36
CA MET A 1 -22.03 0.38 12.09
C MET A 1 -22.50 1.02 13.38
N PRO A 2 -21.82 2.04 13.92
CA PRO A 2 -22.20 2.61 15.20
C PRO A 2 -22.89 3.96 15.10
N ARG A 3 -23.81 4.19 16.04
CA ARG A 3 -24.29 5.52 16.45
C ARG A 3 -23.71 6.01 17.80
N ARG A 4 -23.02 5.16 18.58
CA ARG A 4 -22.51 5.52 19.93
C ARG A 4 -21.20 4.82 20.39
N ARG A 5 -20.64 3.86 19.64
CA ARG A 5 -19.45 3.08 20.02
C ARG A 5 -18.34 3.20 18.98
N GLU A 6 -17.08 3.22 19.40
CA GLU A 6 -15.94 3.12 18.48
C GLU A 6 -15.86 1.74 17.83
N VAL A 7 -15.58 1.71 16.51
CA VAL A 7 -15.34 0.47 15.78
C VAL A 7 -13.88 0.07 15.95
N PRO A 8 -13.58 -1.16 16.39
CA PRO A 8 -12.20 -1.64 16.43
C PRO A 8 -11.61 -1.65 15.02
N LYS A 9 -10.41 -1.09 14.88
CA LYS A 9 -9.67 -1.11 13.61
C LYS A 9 -9.24 -2.54 13.31
N ARG A 10 -9.56 -3.02 12.11
CA ARG A 10 -9.15 -4.36 11.67
C ARG A 10 -7.63 -4.42 11.48
N PRO A 11 -6.94 -5.47 11.96
CA PRO A 11 -5.52 -5.62 11.74
C PRO A 11 -5.25 -5.91 10.26
N ILE A 12 -4.31 -5.18 9.68
CA ILE A 12 -3.87 -5.38 8.30
C ILE A 12 -2.75 -6.41 8.29
N GLN A 13 -2.86 -7.41 7.41
CA GLN A 13 -1.82 -8.40 7.16
C GLN A 13 -0.65 -7.75 6.40
N PRO A 14 0.60 -8.08 6.74
CA PRO A 14 1.76 -7.61 6.01
C PRO A 14 1.79 -8.18 4.58
N ASP A 15 2.44 -7.45 3.68
CA ASP A 15 2.66 -7.89 2.31
C ASP A 15 3.50 -9.19 2.24
N PRO A 16 3.19 -10.16 1.35
CA PRO A 16 3.92 -11.41 1.28
C PRO A 16 5.37 -11.26 0.79
N LYS A 17 5.67 -10.25 -0.05
CA LYS A 17 7.01 -10.05 -0.64
C LYS A 17 7.88 -9.18 0.26
N TYR A 18 7.37 -8.01 0.64
CA TYR A 18 8.15 -7.01 1.38
C TYR A 18 7.93 -7.06 2.89
N LYS A 19 6.97 -7.86 3.38
CA LYS A 19 6.57 -7.95 4.80
C LYS A 19 6.19 -6.60 5.43
N ASP A 20 5.91 -5.60 4.60
CA ASP A 20 5.52 -4.26 5.02
C ASP A 20 3.99 -4.15 5.08
N ARG A 21 3.48 -3.61 6.19
CA ARG A 21 2.03 -3.41 6.40
C ARG A 21 1.49 -2.25 5.57
N MET A 22 2.32 -1.27 5.22
CA MET A 22 1.93 -0.13 4.39
C MET A 22 1.70 -0.56 2.95
N VAL A 23 2.57 -1.42 2.41
CA VAL A 23 2.40 -2.00 1.07
C VAL A 23 1.15 -2.89 1.05
N GLY A 24 0.98 -3.76 2.04
CA GLY A 24 -0.23 -4.60 2.15
C GLY A 24 -1.53 -3.79 2.24
N ARG A 25 -1.50 -2.66 2.98
CA ARG A 25 -2.63 -1.72 3.03
C ARG A 25 -2.89 -1.07 1.67
N PHE A 26 -1.84 -0.66 0.96
CA PHE A 26 -1.95 -0.01 -0.34
C PHE A 26 -2.51 -0.94 -1.42
N THR A 27 -2.05 -2.20 -1.45
CA THR A 27 -2.60 -3.25 -2.33
C THR A 27 -4.09 -3.45 -2.09
N ASN A 28 -4.54 -3.47 -0.83
CA ASN A 28 -5.96 -3.58 -0.50
C ASN A 28 -6.80 -2.37 -0.94
N VAL A 29 -6.20 -1.18 -1.03
CA VAL A 29 -6.89 0.04 -1.51
C VAL A 29 -7.00 0.05 -3.04
N ILE A 30 -5.99 -0.45 -3.75
CA ILE A 30 -6.01 -0.57 -5.23
C ILE A 30 -6.94 -1.69 -5.68
N MET A 31 -7.11 -2.73 -4.85
CA MET A 31 -7.90 -3.90 -5.18
C MET A 31 -9.36 -3.54 -5.48
N LYS A 32 -9.80 -3.86 -6.69
CA LYS A 32 -11.18 -3.75 -7.15
C LYS A 32 -11.80 -5.14 -7.29
N ASP A 33 -13.07 -5.27 -6.92
CA ASP A 33 -13.86 -6.52 -7.01
C ASP A 33 -13.22 -7.73 -6.29
N GLY A 34 -12.40 -7.50 -5.26
CA GLY A 34 -11.71 -8.57 -4.51
C GLY A 34 -10.56 -9.25 -5.26
N LYS A 35 -10.13 -8.72 -6.41
CA LYS A 35 -9.08 -9.32 -7.25
C LYS A 35 -7.67 -9.05 -6.70
N LYS A 36 -7.28 -9.77 -5.65
CA LYS A 36 -6.01 -9.55 -4.94
C LYS A 36 -4.78 -9.83 -5.80
N SER A 37 -4.77 -10.94 -6.54
CA SER A 37 -3.63 -11.30 -7.41
C SER A 37 -3.37 -10.24 -8.51
N THR A 38 -4.43 -9.67 -9.08
CA THR A 38 -4.31 -8.58 -10.07
C THR A 38 -3.77 -7.30 -9.43
N ALA A 39 -4.24 -6.95 -8.23
CA ALA A 39 -3.76 -5.78 -7.50
C ALA A 39 -2.27 -5.91 -7.14
N GLU A 40 -1.84 -7.09 -6.66
CA GLU A 40 -0.44 -7.38 -6.37
C GLU A 40 0.45 -7.23 -7.61
N ARG A 41 0.02 -7.78 -8.76
CA ARG A 41 0.73 -7.61 -10.04
C ARG A 41 0.91 -6.14 -10.43
N ILE A 42 -0.13 -5.32 -10.27
CA ILE A 42 -0.07 -3.90 -10.61
C ILE A 42 0.92 -3.18 -9.69
N VAL A 43 0.87 -3.42 -8.38
CA VAL A 43 1.75 -2.78 -7.40
C VAL A 43 3.21 -3.18 -7.62
N TYR A 44 3.50 -4.47 -7.79
CA TYR A 44 4.87 -4.92 -8.04
C TYR A 44 5.41 -4.46 -9.39
N GLY A 45 4.59 -4.46 -10.44
CA GLY A 45 4.98 -3.89 -11.73
C GLY A 45 5.28 -2.39 -11.64
N ALA A 46 4.53 -1.64 -10.82
CA ALA A 46 4.84 -0.24 -10.57
C ALA A 46 6.20 -0.05 -9.84
N PHE A 47 6.54 -0.92 -8.89
CA PHE A 47 7.84 -0.88 -8.23
C PHE A 47 9.01 -1.20 -9.17
N GLU A 48 8.85 -2.15 -10.10
CA GLU A 48 9.86 -2.41 -11.15
C GLU A 48 10.08 -1.19 -12.05
N VAL A 49 9.01 -0.48 -12.41
CA VAL A 49 9.11 0.76 -13.19
C VAL A 49 9.84 1.87 -12.41
N ILE A 50 9.60 1.97 -11.10
CA ILE A 50 10.30 2.96 -10.24
C ILE A 50 11.78 2.63 -10.12
N GLU A 51 12.11 1.36 -9.94
CA GLU A 51 13.48 0.86 -9.83
C GLU A 51 14.27 1.13 -11.11
N SER A 52 13.68 0.83 -12.28
CA SER A 52 14.32 1.09 -13.57
C SER A 52 14.58 2.58 -13.84
N LYS A 53 13.68 3.47 -13.39
CA LYS A 53 13.83 4.92 -13.60
C LYS A 53 14.77 5.60 -12.60
N THR A 54 14.73 5.19 -11.35
CA THR A 54 15.35 5.93 -10.24
C THR A 54 16.62 5.24 -9.72
N ARG A 55 16.82 3.96 -10.04
CA ARG A 55 17.89 3.08 -9.51
C ARG A 55 18.02 3.08 -7.97
N ASN A 56 16.96 3.52 -7.30
CA ASN A 56 16.87 3.62 -5.86
C ASN A 56 15.86 2.59 -5.36
N ASP A 57 15.95 2.25 -4.08
CA ASP A 57 15.01 1.33 -3.43
C ASP A 57 13.56 1.83 -3.59
N PRO A 58 12.68 1.07 -4.27
CA PRO A 58 11.29 1.46 -4.48
C PRO A 58 10.51 1.60 -3.16
N LEU A 59 10.89 0.90 -2.09
CA LEU A 59 10.24 1.03 -0.78
C LEU A 59 10.52 2.38 -0.13
N ALA A 60 11.77 2.83 -0.15
CA ALA A 60 12.16 4.14 0.36
C ALA A 60 11.44 5.27 -0.39
N MET A 61 11.38 5.18 -1.72
CA MET A 61 10.65 6.13 -2.57
C MET A 61 9.15 6.13 -2.28
N PHE A 62 8.55 4.95 -2.10
CA PHE A 62 7.14 4.82 -1.74
C PHE A 62 6.82 5.49 -0.40
N ARG A 63 7.66 5.28 0.64
CA ARG A 63 7.49 5.93 1.95
C ARG A 63 7.59 7.45 1.86
N ARG A 64 8.59 7.95 1.15
CA ARG A 64 8.77 9.39 0.91
C ARG A 64 7.60 10.00 0.15
N ALA A 65 7.09 9.31 -0.88
CA ALA A 65 5.91 9.75 -1.61
C ALA A 65 4.67 9.82 -0.71
N LEU A 66 4.46 8.82 0.14
CA LEU A 66 3.37 8.83 1.12
C LEU A 66 3.51 9.97 2.14
N GLU A 67 4.71 10.32 2.57
CA GLU A 67 4.92 11.47 3.46
C GLU A 67 4.57 12.80 2.78
N ASN A 68 4.93 12.96 1.50
CA ASN A 68 4.62 14.15 0.74
C ASN A 68 3.13 14.33 0.44
N VAL A 69 2.39 13.22 0.26
CA VAL A 69 0.94 13.24 -0.05
C VAL A 69 0.07 13.34 1.21
N ARG A 70 0.62 13.07 2.41
CA ARG A 70 -0.14 13.19 3.65
C ARG A 70 -0.62 14.64 3.84
N PRO A 71 -1.93 14.89 3.99
CA PRO A 71 -2.43 16.21 4.30
C PRO A 71 -1.93 16.63 5.69
N ARG A 72 -1.59 17.91 5.83
CA ARG A 72 -1.10 18.52 7.08
C ARG A 72 -2.19 19.21 7.89
N VAL A 73 -3.46 18.97 7.57
CA VAL A 73 -4.63 19.66 8.13
C VAL A 73 -5.60 18.64 8.69
#